data_AF-A0A1F3X471-F1
#
_entry.id   AF-A0A1F3X471-F1
#
_cell.length_a   1.000
_cell.length_b   1.000
_cell.length_c   1.000
_cell.angle_alpha   90.00
_cell.angle_beta   90.00
_cell.angle_gamma   90.00
#
_symmetry.space_group_name_H-M   'P 1'
#
loop_
_entity.id
_entity.type
_entity.pdbx_description
1 polymer ?
#
loop_
_entity_poly.entity_id
_entity_poly.type
_entity_poly.pdbx_seq_one_letter_code
_entity_poly.pdbx_strand_id
1 'polypeptide(L)'
;MMTYWQWWILAGVLLIVEVLAPGTFFLWLAVAAGVVGLSVMFYPAMSLEAAWTLFAVLGVLSVILVLKYRKPPAFDLASKLNKRGQDYVGRTFELTEPIHNGK
;
A
#
# COMPACT_ATOMS: atom_id res chain seq x y z
N MET A 1 -19.33 -19.19 -22.58
CA MET A 1 -19.06 -17.73 -22.66
C MET A 1 -18.82 -17.22 -21.26
N MET A 2 -17.69 -16.54 -21.02
CA MET A 2 -17.56 -15.77 -19.77
C MET A 2 -18.51 -14.58 -19.86
N THR A 3 -19.29 -14.34 -18.82
CA THR A 3 -20.26 -13.23 -18.75
C THR A 3 -19.71 -12.12 -17.87
N TYR A 4 -20.24 -10.90 -18.03
CA TYR A 4 -19.84 -9.76 -17.19
C TYR A 4 -19.98 -10.09 -15.69
N TRP A 5 -20.96 -10.90 -15.29
CA TRP A 5 -21.17 -11.33 -13.91
C TRP A 5 -19.93 -11.92 -13.23
N GLN A 6 -19.09 -12.65 -13.95
CA GLN A 6 -17.90 -13.27 -13.37
C GLN A 6 -16.84 -12.23 -12.97
N TRP A 7 -16.74 -11.15 -13.75
CA TRP A 7 -15.86 -10.02 -13.43
C TRP A 7 -16.35 -9.23 -12.22
N TRP A 8 -17.67 -9.11 -12.07
CA TRP A 8 -18.27 -8.43 -10.92
C TRP A 8 -18.12 -9.27 -9.64
N ILE A 9 -18.27 -10.59 -9.74
CA ILE A 9 -17.96 -11.51 -8.64
C ILE A 9 -16.48 -11.41 -8.27
N LEU A 10 -15.57 -11.43 -9.25
CA LEU A 10 -14.14 -11.27 -9.01
C LEU A 10 -13.82 -9.95 -8.29
N ALA A 11 -14.40 -8.83 -8.73
CA ALA A 11 -14.26 -7.53 -8.07
C ALA A 11 -14.77 -7.57 -6.62
N GLY A 12 -15.93 -8.19 -6.38
CA GLY A 12 -16.48 -8.36 -5.03
C GLY A 12 -15.59 -9.22 -4.12
N VAL A 13 -15.05 -10.33 -4.62
CA VAL A 13 -14.11 -11.18 -3.88
C VAL A 13 -12.83 -10.41 -3.53
N LEU A 14 -12.28 -9.65 -4.48
CA LEU A 14 -11.10 -8.82 -4.24
C LEU A 14 -11.35 -7.76 -3.15
N LEU A 15 -12.54 -7.14 -3.11
CA LEU A 15 -12.92 -6.22 -2.04
C LEU A 15 -13.08 -6.92 -0.69
N ILE A 16 -13.64 -8.13 -0.65
CA ILE A 16 -13.74 -8.91 0.59
C ILE A 16 -12.34 -9.22 1.13
N VAL A 17 -11.41 -9.63 0.26
CA VAL A 17 -10.01 -9.88 0.63
C VAL A 17 -9.35 -8.62 1.19
N GLU A 18 -9.57 -7.46 0.58
CA GLU A 18 -9.09 -6.16 1.09
C GLU A 18 -9.60 -5.85 2.51
N VAL A 19 -10.87 -6.14 2.80
CA VAL A 19 -11.45 -5.91 4.13
C VAL A 19 -10.83 -6.83 5.19
N LEU A 20 -10.50 -8.07 4.82
CA LEU A 20 -9.86 -9.04 5.71
C LEU A 20 -8.35 -8.77 5.91
N ALA A 21 -7.69 -8.32 4.84
CA ALA A 21 -6.28 -7.98 4.80
C ALA A 21 -6.14 -6.50 4.43
N PRO A 22 -6.23 -5.57 5.39
CA PRO A 22 -6.21 -4.14 5.11
C PRO A 22 -4.90 -3.76 4.42
N GLY A 23 -4.99 -3.40 3.15
CA GLY A 23 -3.84 -3.05 2.35
C GLY A 23 -4.25 -2.74 0.93
N THR A 24 -4.13 -1.47 0.53
CA THR A 24 -4.74 -0.82 -0.67
C THR A 24 -4.54 -1.54 -2.02
N PHE A 25 -3.74 -2.59 -2.10
CA PHE A 25 -3.44 -3.36 -3.29
C PHE A 25 -4.67 -4.04 -3.92
N PHE A 26 -5.48 -4.75 -3.12
CA PHE A 26 -6.61 -5.51 -3.66
C PHE A 26 -7.75 -4.59 -4.10
N LEU A 27 -7.90 -3.43 -3.45
CA LEU A 27 -8.83 -2.38 -3.87
C LEU A 27 -8.60 -1.95 -5.32
N TRP A 28 -7.35 -1.69 -5.72
CA TRP A 28 -7.07 -1.31 -7.10
C TRP A 28 -7.30 -2.44 -8.10
N LEU A 29 -7.01 -3.69 -7.73
CA LEU A 29 -7.35 -4.85 -8.56
C LEU A 29 -8.87 -5.05 -8.69
N ALA A 30 -9.64 -4.78 -7.64
CA ALA A 30 -11.09 -4.84 -7.70
C ALA A 30 -11.66 -3.79 -8.65
N VAL A 31 -11.12 -2.57 -8.62
CA VAL A 31 -11.47 -1.51 -9.60
C VAL A 31 -11.15 -1.96 -11.02
N ALA A 32 -9.97 -2.55 -11.26
CA ALA A 32 -9.61 -3.08 -12.57
C ALA A 32 -10.59 -4.17 -13.06
N ALA A 33 -10.96 -5.13 -12.19
CA ALA A 33 -11.95 -6.15 -12.49
C ALA A 33 -13.33 -5.55 -12.80
N GLY A 34 -13.75 -4.51 -12.05
CA GLY A 34 -14.99 -3.78 -12.30
C GLY A 34 -15.00 -3.08 -13.66
N VAL A 35 -13.90 -2.43 -14.03
CA VAL A 35 -13.75 -1.78 -15.36
C VAL A 35 -13.84 -2.80 -16.48
N VAL A 36 -13.16 -3.95 -16.37
CA VAL A 36 -13.24 -5.03 -17.37
C VAL A 36 -14.66 -5.59 -17.45
N GLY A 37 -15.33 -5.78 -16.31
CA GLY A 37 -16.72 -6.20 -16.24
C GLY A 37 -17.67 -5.22 -16.94
N LEU A 38 -17.44 -3.92 -16.82
CA LEU A 38 -18.17 -2.90 -17.57
C LEU A 38 -17.86 -2.96 -19.07
N SER A 39 -16.59 -3.10 -19.46
CA SER A 39 -16.21 -3.24 -20.87
C SER A 39 -16.87 -4.44 -21.55
N VAL A 40 -16.91 -5.60 -20.88
CA VAL A 40 -17.60 -6.81 -21.38
C VAL A 40 -19.12 -6.61 -21.45
N MET A 41 -19.71 -5.80 -20.57
CA MET A 41 -21.13 -5.47 -20.61
C MET A 41 -21.49 -4.62 -21.84
N PHE A 42 -20.67 -3.64 -22.21
CA PHE A 42 -20.88 -2.82 -23.42
C PHE A 42 -20.47 -3.53 -24.70
N TYR A 43 -19.45 -4.38 -24.65
CA TYR A 43 -18.93 -5.16 -25.77
C TYR A 43 -18.95 -6.67 -25.46
N PRO A 44 -20.12 -7.32 -25.56
CA PRO A 44 -20.26 -8.76 -25.25
C PRO A 44 -19.56 -9.67 -26.26
N ALA A 45 -19.19 -9.16 -27.44
CA ALA A 45 -18.40 -9.88 -28.44
C ALA A 45 -16.88 -9.88 -28.15
N MET A 46 -16.45 -9.24 -27.06
CA MET A 46 -15.04 -9.17 -26.68
C MET A 46 -14.49 -10.58 -26.37
N SER A 47 -13.33 -10.92 -26.93
CA SER A 47 -12.71 -12.22 -26.66
C SER A 47 -12.24 -12.31 -25.21
N LEU A 48 -12.20 -13.54 -24.70
CA LEU A 48 -11.75 -13.81 -23.33
C LEU A 48 -10.29 -13.37 -23.14
N GLU A 49 -9.46 -13.57 -24.17
CA GLU A 49 -8.06 -13.13 -24.20
C GLU A 49 -7.94 -11.61 -24.07
N ALA A 50 -8.79 -10.84 -24.77
CA ALA A 50 -8.83 -9.38 -24.66
C ALA A 50 -9.24 -8.91 -23.25
N ALA A 51 -10.19 -9.61 -22.60
CA ALA A 51 -10.63 -9.27 -21.24
C ALA A 51 -9.52 -9.51 -20.20
N TRP A 52 -8.85 -10.67 -20.28
CA TRP A 52 -7.75 -10.99 -19.37
C TRP A 52 -6.51 -10.13 -19.60
N THR A 53 -6.19 -9.79 -20.86
CA THR A 53 -5.10 -8.86 -21.16
C THR A 53 -5.40 -7.45 -20.65
N LEU A 54 -6.62 -6.95 -20.83
CA LEU A 54 -7.04 -5.67 -20.27
C LEU A 54 -6.95 -5.66 -18.74
N PHE A 55 -7.43 -6.73 -18.09
CA PHE A 55 -7.31 -6.90 -16.64
C PHE A 55 -5.85 -6.89 -16.17
N ALA A 56 -4.98 -7.65 -16.85
CA ALA A 56 -3.55 -7.71 -16.52
C ALA A 56 -2.87 -6.34 -16.66
N VAL A 57 -3.15 -5.61 -17.74
CA VAL A 57 -2.61 -4.25 -17.96
C VAL A 57 -3.07 -3.30 -16.87
N LEU A 58 -4.38 -3.26 -16.56
CA LEU A 58 -4.92 -2.42 -15.50
C LEU A 58 -4.38 -2.80 -14.12
N GLY A 59 -4.19 -4.09 -13.87
CA GLY A 59 -3.59 -4.60 -12.64
C GLY A 59 -2.14 -4.15 -12.49
N VAL A 60 -1.31 -4.28 -13.53
CA VAL A 60 0.08 -3.80 -13.51
C VAL A 60 0.13 -2.28 -13.29
N LEU A 61 -0.69 -1.51 -14.01
CA LEU A 61 -0.80 -0.07 -13.83
C LEU A 61 -1.19 0.30 -12.39
N SER A 62 -2.11 -0.45 -11.80
CA SER A 62 -2.52 -0.28 -10.41
C SER A 62 -1.36 -0.46 -9.43
N VAL A 63 -0.54 -1.50 -9.61
CA VAL A 63 0.66 -1.73 -8.79
C VAL A 63 1.66 -0.58 -8.95
N ILE A 64 1.90 -0.15 -10.19
CA ILE A 64 2.82 0.96 -10.49
C ILE A 64 2.33 2.26 -9.82
N LEU A 65 1.03 2.55 -9.86
CA LEU A 65 0.44 3.70 -9.18
C LEU A 65 0.66 3.62 -7.67
N VAL A 66 0.40 2.48 -7.04
CA VAL A 66 0.63 2.31 -5.59
C VAL A 66 2.11 2.51 -5.25
N LEU A 67 3.03 1.95 -6.04
CA LEU A 67 4.46 2.09 -5.82
C LEU A 67 4.94 3.54 -6.02
N LYS A 68 4.41 4.24 -7.03
CA LYS A 68 4.77 5.63 -7.33
C LYS A 68 4.20 6.62 -6.33
N TYR A 69 2.97 6.40 -5.86
CA TYR A 69 2.25 7.32 -4.97
C TYR A 69 2.35 6.95 -3.49
N ARG A 70 2.95 5.80 -3.15
CA ARG A 70 3.37 5.53 -1.78
C ARG A 70 4.37 6.61 -1.38
N LYS A 71 3.92 7.56 -0.56
CA LYS A 71 4.85 8.44 0.14
C LYS A 71 5.81 7.54 0.92
N PRO A 72 7.13 7.69 0.76
CA PRO A 72 8.05 7.05 1.69
C PRO A 72 7.60 7.46 3.09
N PRO A 73 7.64 6.54 4.08
CA PRO A 73 7.37 6.93 5.46
C PRO A 73 8.20 8.17 5.71
N ALA A 74 7.56 9.26 6.16
CA ALA A 74 8.27 10.47 6.53
C ALA A 74 9.37 9.97 7.47
N PHE A 75 10.62 10.13 7.04
CA PHE A 75 11.76 9.77 7.88
C PHE A 75 11.65 10.74 9.02
N ASP A 76 10.94 10.30 10.06
CA ASP A 76 10.52 11.17 11.12
C ASP A 76 11.79 11.76 11.70
N LEU A 77 11.72 13.04 12.01
CA LEU A 77 12.70 13.74 12.81
C LEU A 77 12.81 13.15 14.23
N ALA A 78 12.43 11.88 14.44
CA ALA A 78 12.73 10.99 15.57
C ALA A 78 14.22 10.95 15.92
N SER A 79 15.10 11.44 15.04
CA SER A 79 16.48 11.75 15.41
C SER A 79 16.57 12.77 16.58
N LYS A 80 15.58 13.63 16.84
CA LYS A 80 15.58 14.51 18.01
C LYS A 80 15.25 13.81 19.33
N LEU A 81 14.59 12.65 19.32
CA LEU A 81 14.23 11.94 20.56
C LEU A 81 15.43 11.22 21.19
N ASN A 82 16.39 10.78 20.38
CA ASN A 82 17.60 10.08 20.84
C ASN A 82 18.88 10.93 20.81
N LYS A 83 18.74 12.24 20.55
CA LYS A 83 19.84 13.23 20.58
C LYS A 83 19.93 14.01 21.88
N ARG A 84 19.02 13.79 22.86
CA ARG A 84 19.05 14.47 24.17
C ARG A 84 20.40 14.37 24.86
N GLY A 85 21.10 13.23 24.73
CA GLY A 85 22.46 13.05 25.26
C GLY A 85 23.49 14.02 24.67
N GLN A 86 23.32 14.42 23.40
CA GLN A 86 24.20 15.38 22.73
C GLN A 86 23.99 16.81 23.24
N ASP A 87 22.81 17.14 23.79
CA ASP A 87 22.51 18.46 24.35
C ASP A 87 23.25 18.74 25.68
N TYR A 88 23.82 17.69 26.30
CA TYR A 88 24.60 17.79 27.54
C TYR A 88 26.11 17.94 27.30
N VAL A 89 26.60 17.77 26.06
CA VAL A 89 28.01 17.93 25.72
C VAL A 89 28.40 19.41 25.86
N GLY A 90 29.37 19.69 26.74
CA GLY A 90 29.83 21.06 27.03
C GLY A 90 29.10 21.77 28.17
N ARG A 91 28.19 21.09 28.87
CA ARG A 91 27.57 21.58 30.11
C ARG A 91 28.20 20.92 31.34
N THR A 92 28.47 21.70 32.38
CA THR A 92 28.93 21.21 33.68
C THR A 92 27.75 21.07 34.63
N PHE A 93 27.68 19.94 35.34
CA PHE A 93 26.66 19.68 36.35
C PHE A 93 27.33 19.27 37.65
N GLU A 94 26.65 19.55 38.77
CA GLU A 94 27.09 19.11 40.09
C GLU A 94 26.73 17.64 40.29
N LEU A 95 27.68 16.87 40.81
CA LEU A 95 27.52 15.44 41.01
C LEU A 95 26.82 15.19 42.35
N THR A 96 25.55 14.74 42.32
CA THR A 96 24.79 14.43 43.54
C THR A 96 25.20 13.10 44.19
N GLU A 97 25.69 12.14 43.40
CA GLU A 97 26.13 10.82 43.87
C GLU A 97 27.53 10.47 43.35
N PRO A 98 28.43 9.94 44.19
CA PRO A 98 29.77 9.55 43.76
C PRO A 98 29.72 8.44 42.71
N ILE A 99 30.52 8.59 41.65
CA ILE A 99 30.64 7.59 40.58
C ILE A 99 31.44 6.40 41.11
N HIS A 100 30.86 5.19 41.03
CA HIS A 100 31.51 3.95 41.46
C HIS A 100 31.81 3.08 40.24
N ASN A 101 33.08 2.70 40.02
CA ASN A 101 33.49 1.87 38.88
C ASN A 101 33.08 2.41 37.49
N GLY A 102 33.09 3.74 37.32
CA GLY A 102 32.80 4.37 36.03
C GLY A 102 31.33 4.26 35.59
N LYS A 103 30.42 4.02 36.53
CA LYS A 103 28.97 4.04 36.34
C LYS A 103 28.29 4.81 37.47
#